data_AF-A0A7Z9QNE1-F1
#
_entry.id   AF-A0A7Z9QNE1-F1
#
_cell.length_a   1.000
_cell.length_b   1.000
_cell.length_c   1.000
_cell.angle_alpha   90.00
_cell.angle_beta   90.00
_cell.angle_gamma   90.00
#
_symmetry.space_group_name_H-M   'P 1'
#
loop_
_entity.id
_entity.type
_entity.pdbx_description
1 polymer ?
#
loop_
_entity_poly.entity_id
_entity_poly.type
_entity_poly.pdbx_seq_one_letter_code
_entity_poly.pdbx_strand_id
1 'polypeptide(L)'
;REKLEHRELCKKVVSHAKLWNAVTVLIEKTTGSLPLIQELYCKKPFAIIPIKPEGNKVMRMSAQSDLIEAGRVFLPKDAHWLPEFQKEMVTFPKGKHDDQVDSVSQFLAWSREKELVAAYAPQTTVTLCESEPPDLSSIW
;
A
#
# COMPACT_ATOMS: atom_id res chain seq x y z
N ARG A 1 20.87 -2.21 -3.98
CA ARG A 1 20.02 -1.32 -3.16
C ARG A 1 20.86 -0.13 -2.73
N GLU A 2 20.34 1.08 -2.89
CA GLU A 2 21.08 2.31 -2.60
C GLU A 2 20.56 2.90 -1.28
N LYS A 3 21.46 3.36 -0.40
CA LYS A 3 21.08 4.15 0.77
C LYS A 3 21.00 5.60 0.31
N LEU A 4 19.78 6.14 0.30
CA LEU A 4 19.51 7.50 -0.14
C LEU A 4 19.37 8.43 1.07
N GLU A 5 19.91 9.64 0.93
CA GLU A 5 19.60 10.73 1.85
C GLU A 5 18.13 11.13 1.78
N HIS A 6 17.60 11.68 2.88
CA HIS A 6 16.18 11.96 3.07
C HIS A 6 15.52 12.66 1.86
N ARG A 7 16.12 13.75 1.37
CA ARG A 7 15.56 14.53 0.25
C ARG A 7 15.50 13.74 -1.04
N GLU A 8 16.52 12.93 -1.32
CA GLU A 8 16.59 12.11 -2.52
C GLU A 8 15.63 10.91 -2.43
N LEU A 9 15.42 10.37 -1.22
CA LEU A 9 14.37 9.39 -0.95
C LEU A 9 12.97 9.94 -1.22
N CYS A 10 12.65 11.14 -0.72
CA CYS A 10 11.37 11.82 -0.99
C CYS A 10 11.09 11.94 -2.50
N LYS A 11 12.09 12.40 -3.26
CA LYS A 11 12.02 12.52 -4.73
C LYS A 11 11.85 11.16 -5.39
N LYS A 12 12.61 10.15 -4.98
CA LYS A 12 12.53 8.79 -5.51
C LYS A 12 11.13 8.20 -5.33
N VAL A 13 10.52 8.41 -4.17
CA VAL A 13 9.12 8.01 -3.92
C VAL A 13 8.15 8.77 -4.83
N VAL A 14 8.35 10.09 -5.09
CA VAL A 14 7.51 10.82 -6.07
C VAL A 14 7.63 10.17 -7.44
N SER A 15 8.86 9.98 -7.90
CA SER A 15 9.13 9.61 -9.28
C SER A 15 8.66 8.19 -9.56
N HIS A 16 8.85 7.27 -8.61
CA HIS A 16 8.29 5.91 -8.71
C HIS A 16 6.77 5.91 -8.74
N ALA A 17 6.12 6.64 -7.83
CA ALA A 17 4.67 6.70 -7.82
C ALA A 17 4.11 7.28 -9.13
N LYS A 18 4.76 8.30 -9.70
CA LYS A 18 4.37 8.85 -11.02
C LYS A 18 4.62 7.85 -12.15
N LEU A 19 5.79 7.21 -12.19
CA LEU A 19 6.16 6.25 -13.22
C LEU A 19 5.16 5.10 -13.33
N TRP A 20 4.67 4.63 -12.19
CA TRP A 20 3.74 3.51 -12.10
C TRP A 20 2.28 3.93 -11.92
N ASN A 21 1.99 5.23 -12.04
CA ASN A 21 0.67 5.81 -11.79
C ASN A 21 0.01 5.31 -10.49
N ALA A 22 0.80 5.22 -9.42
CA ALA A 22 0.38 4.67 -8.15
C ALA A 22 -0.62 5.62 -7.47
N VAL A 23 -1.82 5.12 -7.18
CA VAL A 23 -2.86 5.85 -6.44
C VAL A 23 -2.57 5.86 -4.94
N THR A 24 -1.89 4.82 -4.45
CA THR A 24 -1.57 4.63 -3.03
C THR A 24 -0.16 4.10 -2.89
N VAL A 25 0.58 4.64 -1.92
CA VAL A 25 1.91 4.18 -1.53
C VAL A 25 1.88 3.81 -0.06
N LEU A 26 2.27 2.56 0.21
CA LEU A 26 2.38 2.02 1.56
C LEU A 26 3.80 2.32 2.09
N ILE A 27 3.89 2.82 3.32
CA ILE A 27 5.18 3.09 3.97
C ILE A 27 5.16 2.51 5.37
N GLU A 28 6.13 1.66 5.70
CA GLU A 28 6.27 1.16 7.06
C GLU A 28 6.47 2.32 8.04
N LYS A 29 5.65 2.39 9.08
CA LYS A 29 5.67 3.44 10.10
C LYS A 29 6.67 3.08 11.19
N THR A 30 7.82 3.72 11.14
CA THR A 30 8.89 3.65 12.13
C THR A 30 9.32 5.06 12.51
N THR A 31 10.05 5.22 13.61
CA THR A 31 10.60 6.55 13.99
C THR A 31 11.43 7.17 12.86
N GLY A 32 12.17 6.36 12.09
CA GLY A 32 12.98 6.82 10.97
C GLY A 32 12.17 7.22 9.73
N SER A 33 10.99 6.65 9.51
CA SER A 33 10.14 6.97 8.36
C SER A 33 9.12 8.09 8.61
N LEU A 34 8.90 8.50 9.87
CA LEU A 34 7.97 9.60 10.18
C LEU A 34 8.29 10.92 9.44
N PRO A 35 9.55 11.39 9.38
CA PRO A 35 9.87 12.62 8.64
C PRO A 35 9.54 12.51 7.15
N LEU A 36 9.84 11.34 6.56
CA LEU A 36 9.49 11.03 5.17
C LEU A 36 7.97 11.08 4.99
N ILE A 37 7.20 10.37 5.82
CA ILE A 37 5.73 10.34 5.76
C ILE A 37 5.14 11.75 5.85
N GLN A 38 5.61 12.56 6.81
CA GLN A 38 5.16 13.93 7.01
C GLN A 38 5.46 14.83 5.80
N GLU A 39 6.67 14.73 5.23
CA GLU A 39 7.03 15.51 4.04
C GLU A 39 6.19 15.09 2.81
N LEU A 40 5.90 13.79 2.68
CA LEU A 40 5.11 13.25 1.58
C LEU A 40 3.65 13.69 1.63
N TYR A 41 3.03 13.82 2.81
CA TYR A 41 1.63 14.27 2.93
C TYR A 41 1.39 15.64 2.30
N CYS A 42 2.35 16.56 2.38
CA CYS A 42 2.18 17.92 1.87
C CYS A 42 2.48 18.06 0.37
N LYS A 43 3.07 17.05 -0.29
CA LYS A 43 3.78 17.23 -1.57
C LYS A 43 3.34 16.31 -2.71
N LYS A 44 2.30 15.47 -2.54
CA LYS A 44 2.04 14.35 -3.47
C LYS A 44 0.60 14.28 -4.00
N PRO A 45 0.41 13.77 -5.24
CA PRO A 45 -0.90 13.51 -5.82
C PRO A 45 -1.48 12.12 -5.48
N PHE A 46 -0.86 11.38 -4.54
CA PHE A 46 -1.24 10.01 -4.19
C PHE A 46 -1.39 9.85 -2.68
N ALA A 47 -2.21 8.89 -2.27
CA ALA A 47 -2.42 8.59 -0.86
C ALA A 47 -1.19 7.92 -0.25
N ILE A 48 -0.84 8.32 0.97
CA ILE A 48 0.18 7.67 1.80
C ILE A 48 -0.54 6.92 2.91
N ILE A 49 -0.32 5.61 2.99
CA ILE A 49 -0.82 4.76 4.08
C ILE A 49 0.36 4.27 4.90
N PRO A 50 0.52 4.76 6.14
CA PRO A 50 1.50 4.23 7.08
C PRO A 50 1.08 2.83 7.54
N ILE A 51 1.94 1.82 7.39
CA ILE A 51 1.70 0.45 7.85
C ILE A 51 2.52 0.16 9.09
N LYS A 52 1.90 -0.41 10.12
CA LYS A 52 2.62 -1.02 11.24
C LYS A 52 2.52 -2.54 11.09
N PRO A 53 3.60 -3.23 10.66
CA PRO A 53 3.55 -4.67 10.49
C PRO A 53 3.36 -5.36 11.85
N GLU A 54 2.49 -6.37 11.88
CA GLU A 54 2.23 -7.18 13.06
C GLU A 54 2.85 -8.58 12.91
N GLY A 55 3.22 -9.20 14.03
CA GLY A 55 3.87 -10.52 14.05
C GLY A 55 5.27 -10.54 13.44
N ASN A 56 5.77 -11.74 13.16
CA ASN A 56 7.06 -11.92 12.51
C ASN A 56 6.92 -12.03 10.97
N LYS A 57 8.00 -11.73 10.24
CA LYS A 57 8.03 -11.72 8.77
C LYS A 57 7.61 -13.06 8.15
N VAL A 58 8.02 -14.17 8.77
CA VAL A 58 7.71 -15.52 8.28
C VAL A 58 6.21 -15.78 8.28
N MET A 59 5.55 -15.48 9.39
CA MET A 59 4.09 -15.63 9.52
C MET A 59 3.35 -14.71 8.56
N ARG A 60 3.78 -13.44 8.43
CA ARG A 60 3.17 -12.50 7.48
C ARG A 60 3.24 -13.00 6.06
N MET A 61 4.42 -13.42 5.59
CA MET A 61 4.58 -13.93 4.24
C MET A 61 3.82 -15.24 4.02
N SER A 62 3.86 -16.15 5.00
CA SER A 62 3.12 -17.42 4.94
C SER A 62 1.62 -17.20 4.79
N ALA A 63 1.05 -16.18 5.44
CA ALA A 63 -0.37 -15.83 5.34
C ALA A 63 -0.78 -15.30 3.95
N GLN A 64 0.18 -14.97 3.06
CA GLN A 64 -0.09 -14.53 1.69
C GLN A 64 0.27 -15.57 0.63
N SER A 65 0.72 -16.76 1.04
CA SER A 65 1.11 -17.84 0.12
C SER A 65 -0.06 -18.30 -0.75
N ASP A 66 -1.28 -18.32 -0.19
CA ASP A 66 -2.52 -18.68 -0.89
C ASP A 66 -2.78 -17.80 -2.13
N LEU A 67 -2.50 -16.49 -2.04
CA LEU A 67 -2.65 -15.57 -3.16
C LEU A 67 -1.64 -15.85 -4.28
N ILE A 68 -0.42 -16.25 -3.92
CA ILE A 68 0.64 -16.58 -4.89
C ILE A 68 0.32 -17.91 -5.57
N GLU A 69 -0.02 -18.95 -4.79
CA GLU A 69 -0.38 -20.29 -5.29
C GLU A 69 -1.62 -20.26 -6.19
N ALA A 70 -2.59 -19.40 -5.87
CA ALA A 70 -3.78 -19.18 -6.70
C ALA A 70 -3.50 -18.37 -7.98
N GLY A 71 -2.25 -17.97 -8.24
CA GLY A 71 -1.88 -17.22 -9.44
C GLY A 71 -2.40 -15.79 -9.47
N ARG A 72 -2.68 -15.18 -8.31
CA ARG A 72 -3.17 -13.78 -8.21
C ARG A 72 -2.05 -12.74 -8.20
N VAL A 73 -0.80 -13.19 -8.13
CA VAL A 73 0.39 -12.31 -8.15
C VAL A 73 1.08 -12.44 -9.51
N PHE A 74 1.18 -11.32 -10.22
CA PHE A 74 1.79 -11.26 -11.54
C PHE A 74 3.13 -10.53 -11.47
N LEU A 75 4.15 -11.14 -12.08
CA LEU A 75 5.44 -10.51 -12.30
C LEU A 75 5.62 -10.24 -13.80
N PRO A 76 6.30 -9.15 -14.19
CA PRO A 76 6.67 -8.95 -15.59
C PRO A 76 7.55 -10.11 -16.06
N LYS A 77 7.39 -10.51 -17.33
CA LYS A 77 8.21 -11.58 -17.93
C LYS A 77 9.67 -11.19 -18.01
N ASP A 78 9.93 -9.94 -18.40
CA ASP A 78 11.27 -9.40 -18.60
C ASP A 78 11.45 -8.13 -17.77
N ALA A 79 12.20 -8.26 -16.68
CA ALA A 79 12.65 -7.12 -15.89
C ALA A 79 14.05 -7.37 -15.33
N HIS A 80 14.91 -6.36 -15.42
CA HIS A 80 16.30 -6.44 -14.96
C HIS A 80 16.43 -6.76 -13.46
N TRP A 81 15.41 -6.45 -12.66
CA TRP A 81 15.36 -6.71 -11.22
C TRP A 81 14.77 -8.08 -10.86
N LEU A 82 14.14 -8.79 -11.81
CA LEU A 82 13.38 -10.02 -11.55
C LEU A 82 14.23 -11.16 -10.99
N PRO A 83 15.44 -11.46 -11.49
CA PRO A 83 16.23 -12.58 -10.97
C PRO A 83 16.61 -12.40 -9.50
N GLU A 84 17.01 -11.18 -9.11
CA GLU A 84 17.34 -10.87 -7.72
C GLU A 84 16.10 -10.90 -6.82
N PHE A 85 14.95 -10.45 -7.35
CA PHE A 85 13.67 -10.55 -6.63
C PHE A 85 13.26 -12.00 -6.38
N GLN A 86 13.26 -12.83 -7.41
CA GLN A 86 12.92 -14.25 -7.27
C GLN A 86 13.86 -14.95 -6.29
N LYS A 87 15.17 -14.68 -6.39
CA LYS A 87 16.16 -15.22 -5.47
C LYS A 87 15.85 -14.87 -4.02
N GLU A 88 15.48 -13.63 -3.73
CA GLU A 88 15.10 -13.20 -2.38
C GLU A 88 13.84 -13.93 -1.90
N MET A 89 12.81 -14.00 -2.75
CA MET A 89 11.55 -14.69 -2.44
C MET A 89 11.74 -16.18 -2.13
N VAL A 90 12.56 -16.91 -2.90
CA VAL A 90 12.75 -18.36 -2.72
C VAL A 90 13.75 -18.73 -1.63
N THR A 91 14.68 -17.83 -1.29
CA THR A 91 15.67 -18.10 -0.23
C THR A 91 15.19 -17.67 1.15
N PHE A 92 14.15 -16.85 1.24
CA PHE A 92 13.53 -16.48 2.50
C PHE A 92 13.01 -17.72 3.26
N PRO A 93 13.20 -17.82 4.59
CA PRO A 93 13.75 -16.82 5.50
C PRO A 93 15.27 -16.91 5.72
N LYS A 94 15.97 -17.77 4.97
CA LYS A 94 17.41 -18.03 5.14
C LYS A 94 18.30 -17.10 4.29
N GLY A 95 17.70 -16.29 3.44
CA GLY A 95 18.40 -15.32 2.59
C GLY A 95 19.08 -14.22 3.41
N LYS A 96 20.10 -13.61 2.81
CA LYS A 96 20.81 -12.45 3.41
C LYS A 96 19.93 -11.19 3.50
N HIS A 97 18.90 -11.13 2.66
CA HIS A 97 18.04 -9.98 2.49
C HIS A 97 16.59 -10.43 2.56
N ASP A 98 15.72 -9.59 3.13
CA ASP A 98 14.29 -9.85 3.26
C ASP A 98 13.40 -8.63 3.01
N ASP A 99 13.96 -7.47 2.67
CA ASP A 99 13.20 -6.22 2.49
C ASP A 99 12.13 -6.32 1.38
N GLN A 100 12.40 -7.07 0.29
CA GLN A 100 11.42 -7.25 -0.79
C GLN A 100 10.30 -8.19 -0.36
N VAL A 101 10.64 -9.28 0.33
CA VAL A 101 9.66 -10.21 0.89
C VAL A 101 8.74 -9.49 1.88
N ASP A 102 9.34 -8.66 2.74
CA ASP A 102 8.58 -7.88 3.71
C ASP A 102 7.64 -6.88 3.01
N SER A 103 8.13 -6.14 2.01
CA SER A 103 7.33 -5.21 1.21
C SER A 103 6.16 -5.92 0.50
N VAL A 104 6.39 -7.09 -0.09
CA VAL A 104 5.36 -7.90 -0.75
C VAL A 104 4.33 -8.38 0.25
N SER A 105 4.76 -8.88 1.42
CA SER A 105 3.84 -9.38 2.45
C SER A 105 2.89 -8.28 2.95
N GLN A 106 3.40 -7.06 3.15
CA GLN A 106 2.61 -5.91 3.58
C GLN A 106 1.64 -5.46 2.49
N PHE A 107 2.09 -5.42 1.22
CA PHE A 107 1.23 -5.06 0.09
C PHE A 107 0.07 -6.04 -0.10
N LEU A 108 0.35 -7.35 -0.08
CA LEU A 108 -0.67 -8.37 -0.28
C LEU A 108 -1.70 -8.38 0.86
N ALA A 109 -1.26 -8.21 2.11
CA ALA A 109 -2.16 -8.08 3.25
C ALA A 109 -3.11 -6.87 3.09
N TRP A 110 -2.56 -5.70 2.74
CA TRP A 110 -3.36 -4.49 2.49
C TRP A 110 -4.33 -4.66 1.32
N SER A 111 -3.88 -5.24 0.20
CA SER A 111 -4.71 -5.47 -0.98
C SER A 111 -5.90 -6.38 -0.67
N ARG A 112 -5.66 -7.45 0.11
CA ARG A 112 -6.70 -8.39 0.54
C ARG A 112 -7.77 -7.70 1.38
N GLU A 113 -7.38 -6.87 2.34
CA GLU A 113 -8.32 -6.09 3.16
C GLU A 113 -9.15 -5.13 2.28
N LYS A 114 -8.50 -4.45 1.33
CA LYS A 114 -9.15 -3.57 0.35
C LYS A 114 -10.19 -4.30 -0.51
N GLU A 115 -9.87 -5.50 -0.98
CA GLU A 115 -10.80 -6.34 -1.75
C GLU A 115 -12.00 -6.77 -0.92
N LEU A 116 -11.78 -7.18 0.34
CA LEU A 116 -12.86 -7.54 1.25
C LEU A 116 -13.78 -6.35 1.52
N VAL A 117 -13.22 -5.18 1.84
CA VAL A 117 -14.01 -3.96 2.05
C VAL A 117 -14.81 -3.61 0.80
N ALA A 118 -14.23 -3.73 -0.40
CA ALA A 118 -14.95 -3.47 -1.65
C ALA A 118 -16.08 -4.50 -1.91
N ALA A 119 -15.86 -5.77 -1.60
CA ALA A 119 -16.84 -6.84 -1.79
C ALA A 119 -18.03 -6.76 -0.81
N TYR A 120 -17.79 -6.27 0.41
CA TYR A 120 -18.80 -6.17 1.48
C TYR A 120 -19.28 -4.74 1.74
N ALA A 121 -18.81 -3.75 0.98
CA ALA A 121 -19.30 -2.38 1.10
C ALA A 121 -20.81 -2.36 0.83
N PRO A 122 -21.64 -1.87 1.77
CA PRO A 122 -23.06 -1.71 1.50
C PRO A 122 -23.21 -0.80 0.27
N GLN A 123 -24.06 -1.19 -0.67
CA GLN A 123 -24.49 -0.31 -1.76
C GLN A 123 -25.38 0.78 -1.17
N THR A 124 -24.79 1.67 -0.38
CA THR A 124 -25.48 2.85 0.13
C THR A 124 -25.60 3.81 -1.05
N THR A 125 -26.69 3.69 -1.81
CA THR A 125 -27.18 4.80 -2.61
C THR A 125 -27.51 5.91 -1.62
N VAL A 126 -26.62 6.91 -1.52
CA VAL A 126 -26.98 8.18 -0.88
C VAL A 126 -27.93 8.87 -1.83
N THR A 127 -29.23 8.58 -1.69
CA THR A 127 -30.26 9.44 -2.28
C THR A 127 -30.17 10.75 -1.52
N LEU A 128 -29.61 11.77 -2.18
CA LEU A 128 -29.75 13.15 -1.74
C LEU A 128 -31.25 13.46 -1.82
N CYS A 129 -31.99 13.26 -0.72
CA CYS A 129 -33.29 13.87 -0.57
C CYS A 129 -33.03 15.37 -0.47
N GLU A 130 -33.31 16.10 -1.55
CA GLU A 130 -33.55 17.53 -1.49
C GLU A 130 -34.81 17.72 -0.64
N SER A 131 -34.65 17.80 0.68
CA SER A 131 -35.72 18.29 1.54
C SER A 131 -35.78 19.80 1.34
N GLU A 132 -36.87 20.29 0.76
CA GLU A 132 -37.18 21.72 0.78
C GLU A 132 -37.11 22.23 2.22
N PRO A 133 -36.55 23.43 2.46
CA PRO A 133 -36.49 24.00 3.80
C PRO A 133 -37.91 24.14 4.36
N PRO A 134 -38.14 23.85 5.65
CA PRO A 134 -39.47 23.95 6.23
C PRO A 134 -39.99 25.38 6.07
N ASP A 135 -41.22 25.50 5.58
CA ASP A 135 -41.91 26.77 5.47
C ASP A 135 -42.11 27.37 6.87
N LEU A 136 -41.40 28.48 7.13
CA LEU A 136 -41.45 29.20 8.40
C LEU A 136 -42.63 30.19 8.47
N SER A 137 -43.51 30.23 7.45
CA SER A 137 -44.66 31.12 7.40
C SER A 137 -45.73 30.84 8.47
N SER A 138 -45.67 29.68 9.13
CA SER A 138 -46.61 29.27 10.18
C SER A 138 -46.13 29.54 11.62
N ILE A 139 -45.03 30.27 11.83
CA ILE A 139 -44.43 30.51 13.17
C ILE A 139 -44.72 31.93 13.71
N TRP A 140 -45.68 32.65 13.14
CA TRP A 140 -46.17 33.92 13.70
C TRP A 140 -47.70 33.95 13.73
#